data_AF-A0A7J2PM91-F1
#
_entry.id   AF-A0A7J2PM91-F1
#
_cell.length_a   1.000
_cell.length_b   1.000
_cell.length_c   1.000
_cell.angle_alpha   90.00
_cell.angle_beta   90.00
_cell.angle_gamma   90.00
#
_symmetry.space_group_name_H-M   'P 1'
#
loop_
_entity.id
_entity.type
_entity.pdbx_description
1 polymer ?
#
loop_
_entity_poly.entity_id
_entity_poly.type
_entity_poly.pdbx_seq_one_letter_code
_entity_poly.pdbx_strand_id
1 'polypeptide(L)'
;MSDNDNIYSQLGVSSKKEDVHKAIERLDKGLFPGSFCKIVQDVNNREDYCSIFHADGAGTKSSLAYMFFKETGDINIFRNVVKDAIVMNTDDILCVGAMGNVFLSNNLGRNSKYVSADIIQIIIDEYYEYSKKLTELGLNVIMCGGETADVGDIVKTLLLDASVFTSMKREHVINAANIRTNDVIVGLAS
;
A
#
# COMPACT_ATOMS: atom_id res chain seq x y z
N MET A 1 -26.34 11.32 -14.74
CA MET A 1 -26.51 11.33 -13.28
C MET A 1 -26.06 9.95 -12.83
N SER A 2 -24.85 9.83 -12.28
CA SER A 2 -24.28 8.54 -11.88
C SER A 2 -25.10 7.95 -10.75
N ASP A 3 -25.40 6.66 -10.82
CA ASP A 3 -26.11 5.89 -9.80
C ASP A 3 -25.50 6.14 -8.42
N ASN A 4 -26.17 6.98 -7.64
CA ASN A 4 -25.78 7.41 -6.29
C ASN A 4 -26.40 6.50 -5.20
N ASP A 5 -26.85 5.31 -5.59
CA ASP A 5 -27.52 4.33 -4.72
C ASP A 5 -26.52 3.46 -3.94
N ASN A 6 -25.21 3.60 -4.19
CA ASN A 6 -24.19 2.87 -3.45
C ASN A 6 -23.78 3.64 -2.18
N ILE A 7 -23.95 3.01 -1.02
CA ILE A 7 -23.56 3.54 0.30
C ILE A 7 -22.11 4.02 0.35
N TYR A 8 -21.19 3.36 -0.37
CA TYR A 8 -19.78 3.77 -0.43
C TYR A 8 -19.61 5.12 -1.13
N SER A 9 -20.35 5.36 -2.22
CA SER A 9 -20.29 6.61 -2.99
C SER A 9 -20.82 7.80 -2.18
N GLN A 10 -21.84 7.57 -1.35
CA GLN A 10 -22.37 8.60 -0.43
C GLN A 10 -21.36 9.01 0.65
N LEU A 11 -20.42 8.13 1.00
CA LEU A 11 -19.34 8.39 1.95
C LEU A 11 -18.08 8.94 1.27
N GLY A 12 -18.13 9.27 -0.02
CA GLY A 12 -17.00 9.78 -0.78
C GLY A 12 -15.95 8.71 -1.13
N VAL A 13 -16.31 7.43 -1.06
CA VAL A 13 -15.43 6.29 -1.40
C VAL A 13 -15.86 5.67 -2.72
N SER A 14 -14.91 5.50 -3.65
CA SER A 14 -15.15 4.82 -4.92
C SER A 14 -14.47 3.46 -4.95
N SER A 15 -15.26 2.38 -4.99
CA SER A 15 -14.72 1.02 -5.12
C SER A 15 -14.30 0.69 -6.55
N LYS A 16 -14.92 1.32 -7.55
CA LYS A 16 -14.65 1.07 -8.97
C LYS A 16 -13.57 1.98 -9.57
N LYS A 17 -13.19 3.07 -8.88
CA LYS A 17 -12.18 4.06 -9.29
C LYS A 17 -12.30 4.52 -10.76
N GLU A 18 -13.52 4.53 -11.33
CA GLU A 18 -13.75 4.76 -12.77
C GLU A 18 -13.21 6.12 -13.26
N ASP A 19 -13.33 7.17 -12.44
CA ASP A 19 -12.80 8.49 -12.77
C ASP A 19 -11.26 8.52 -12.79
N VAL A 20 -10.62 7.74 -11.91
CA VAL A 20 -9.16 7.57 -11.91
C VAL A 20 -8.72 6.80 -13.14
N HIS A 21 -9.42 5.71 -13.50
CA HIS A 21 -9.11 4.94 -14.71
C HIS A 21 -9.20 5.77 -15.99
N LYS A 22 -10.23 6.63 -16.12
CA LYS A 22 -10.35 7.57 -17.24
C LYS A 22 -9.23 8.62 -17.23
N ALA A 23 -8.84 9.11 -16.06
CA ALA A 23 -7.79 10.12 -15.94
C ALA A 23 -6.41 9.59 -16.35
N ILE A 24 -6.13 8.29 -16.15
CA ILE A 24 -4.83 7.69 -16.43
C ILE A 24 -4.74 6.98 -17.79
N GLU A 25 -5.84 6.88 -18.55
CA GLU A 25 -5.91 6.11 -19.81
C GLU A 25 -4.86 6.54 -20.86
N ARG A 26 -4.50 7.84 -20.87
CA ARG A 26 -3.52 8.43 -21.80
C ARG A 26 -2.09 8.41 -21.29
N LEU A 27 -1.86 7.99 -20.04
CA LEU A 27 -0.53 8.00 -19.45
C LEU A 27 0.31 6.83 -19.96
N ASP A 28 1.62 7.03 -19.98
CA ASP A 28 2.59 5.97 -20.26
C ASP A 28 2.34 4.75 -19.35
N LYS A 29 2.23 3.57 -19.96
CA LYS A 29 1.94 2.30 -19.27
C LYS A 29 3.20 1.64 -18.68
N GLY A 30 4.36 2.25 -18.86
CA GLY A 30 5.65 1.73 -18.40
C GLY A 30 6.25 0.70 -19.35
N LEU A 31 7.36 0.10 -18.91
CA LEU A 31 8.17 -0.83 -19.71
C LEU A 31 7.46 -2.16 -20.03
N PHE A 32 6.53 -2.59 -19.17
CA PHE A 32 5.84 -3.87 -19.28
C PHE A 32 4.33 -3.67 -19.24
N PRO A 33 3.69 -3.19 -20.32
CA PRO A 33 2.24 -3.06 -20.36
C PRO A 33 1.55 -4.40 -20.03
N GLY A 34 0.58 -4.35 -19.11
CA GLY A 34 -0.15 -5.53 -18.63
C GLY A 34 0.43 -6.17 -17.36
N SER A 35 1.58 -5.72 -16.85
CA SER A 35 2.03 -6.11 -15.50
C SER A 35 1.11 -5.53 -14.43
N PHE A 36 1.06 -6.18 -13.27
CA PHE A 36 0.19 -5.78 -12.17
C PHE A 36 0.53 -4.39 -11.63
N CYS A 37 1.83 -4.14 -11.39
CA CYS A 37 2.36 -2.82 -11.07
C CYS A 37 2.91 -2.13 -12.31
N LYS A 38 2.90 -0.78 -12.32
CA LYS A 38 3.64 -0.01 -13.32
C LYS A 38 5.16 -0.17 -13.07
N ILE A 39 5.87 -0.59 -14.11
CA ILE A 39 7.32 -0.79 -14.08
C ILE A 39 7.99 0.28 -14.97
N VAL A 40 9.01 0.94 -14.44
CA VAL A 40 9.74 2.02 -15.12
C VAL A 40 11.21 1.65 -15.35
N GLN A 41 11.92 2.49 -16.11
CA GLN A 41 13.37 2.39 -16.27
C GLN A 41 14.06 2.37 -14.91
N ASP A 42 15.12 1.57 -14.79
CA ASP A 42 15.89 1.47 -13.55
C ASP A 42 16.46 2.83 -13.15
N VAL A 43 16.36 3.16 -11.85
CA VAL A 43 16.83 4.44 -11.30
C VAL A 43 18.33 4.68 -11.53
N ASN A 44 19.13 3.61 -11.67
CA ASN A 44 20.56 3.68 -11.95
C ASN A 44 20.91 3.50 -13.43
N ASN A 45 19.90 3.55 -14.33
CA ASN A 45 20.05 3.37 -15.78
C ASN A 45 20.70 2.04 -16.20
N ARG A 46 20.58 0.98 -15.39
CA ARG A 46 21.03 -0.36 -15.77
C ARG A 46 20.08 -0.94 -16.80
N GLU A 47 20.60 -1.40 -17.93
CA GLU A 47 19.80 -1.90 -19.05
C GLU A 47 19.04 -3.19 -18.72
N ASP A 48 19.62 -4.05 -17.88
CA ASP A 48 19.08 -5.34 -17.45
C ASP A 48 18.14 -5.24 -16.24
N TYR A 49 17.99 -4.05 -15.63
CA TYR A 49 17.10 -3.81 -14.49
C TYR A 49 15.92 -2.90 -14.85
N CYS A 50 14.93 -2.92 -13.97
CA CYS A 50 13.81 -2.00 -13.91
C CYS A 50 13.50 -1.63 -12.47
N SER A 51 12.77 -0.53 -12.29
CA SER A 51 12.34 -0.04 -10.97
C SER A 51 10.82 -0.04 -10.85
N ILE A 52 10.34 -0.26 -9.64
CA ILE A 52 8.93 -0.18 -9.27
C ILE A 52 8.81 0.82 -8.11
N PHE A 53 7.86 1.75 -8.25
CA PHE A 53 7.40 2.64 -7.19
C PHE A 53 5.92 2.35 -6.98
N HIS A 54 5.54 2.05 -5.75
CA HIS A 54 4.15 1.75 -5.39
C HIS A 54 3.77 2.49 -4.12
N ALA A 55 2.51 2.89 -4.02
CA ALA A 55 1.98 3.58 -2.86
C ALA A 55 0.53 3.14 -2.62
N ASP A 56 0.25 2.78 -1.38
CA ASP A 56 -1.08 2.41 -0.90
C ASP A 56 -1.13 2.58 0.62
N GLY A 57 -2.31 2.43 1.22
CA GLY A 57 -2.50 2.63 2.65
C GLY A 57 -3.60 1.78 3.24
N ALA A 58 -3.83 1.99 4.54
CA ALA A 58 -4.89 1.33 5.30
C ALA A 58 -6.31 1.68 4.81
N GLY A 59 -6.45 2.82 4.12
CA GLY A 59 -7.75 3.38 3.76
C GLY A 59 -8.64 3.63 4.97
N THR A 60 -9.96 3.49 4.78
CA THR A 60 -10.96 3.77 5.83
C THR A 60 -10.98 2.76 6.96
N LYS A 61 -10.21 1.67 6.88
CA LYS A 61 -10.07 0.67 7.96
C LYS A 61 -9.42 1.29 9.21
N SER A 62 -8.62 2.34 9.05
CA SER A 62 -8.10 3.14 10.18
C SER A 62 -9.21 3.79 11.00
N SER A 63 -10.33 4.19 10.37
CA SER A 63 -11.48 4.73 11.08
C SER A 63 -12.21 3.66 11.88
N LEU A 64 -12.30 2.43 11.37
CA LEU A 64 -12.87 1.31 12.10
C LEU A 64 -12.01 0.96 13.32
N ALA A 65 -10.69 0.92 13.15
CA ALA A 65 -9.76 0.72 14.26
C ALA A 65 -9.88 1.81 15.33
N TYR A 66 -10.04 3.08 14.92
CA TYR A 66 -10.31 4.17 15.86
C TYR A 66 -11.61 3.95 16.65
N MET A 67 -12.72 3.57 15.98
CA MET A 67 -13.97 3.27 16.67
C MET A 67 -13.81 2.11 17.66
N PHE A 68 -13.13 1.03 17.25
CA PHE A 68 -12.84 -0.10 18.12
C PHE A 68 -12.02 0.32 19.36
N PHE A 69 -10.97 1.13 19.17
CA PHE A 69 -10.19 1.69 20.25
C PHE A 69 -11.04 2.56 21.19
N LYS A 70 -11.95 3.38 20.65
CA LYS A 70 -12.84 4.22 21.47
C LYS A 70 -13.82 3.42 22.33
N GLU A 71 -14.31 2.28 21.82
CA GLU A 71 -15.23 1.41 22.55
C GLU A 71 -14.52 0.50 23.57
N THR A 72 -13.31 0.05 23.26
CA THR A 72 -12.63 -1.00 24.06
C THR A 72 -11.45 -0.48 24.89
N GLY A 73 -10.87 0.66 24.51
CA GLY A 73 -9.59 1.13 25.03
C GLY A 73 -8.37 0.38 24.49
N ASP A 74 -8.54 -0.63 23.63
CA ASP A 74 -7.41 -1.41 23.11
C ASP A 74 -6.69 -0.68 21.97
N ILE A 75 -5.51 -0.16 22.29
CA ILE A 75 -4.60 0.51 21.38
C ILE A 75 -3.92 -0.46 20.39
N ASN A 76 -3.81 -1.75 20.70
CA ASN A 76 -3.08 -2.70 19.84
C ASN A 76 -3.77 -2.93 18.50
N ILE A 77 -5.05 -2.57 18.36
CA ILE A 77 -5.75 -2.62 17.08
C ILE A 77 -5.00 -1.85 15.97
N PHE A 78 -4.31 -0.75 16.31
CA PHE A 78 -3.57 0.06 15.35
C PHE A 78 -2.41 -0.71 14.69
N ARG A 79 -1.84 -1.71 15.38
CA ARG A 79 -0.81 -2.59 14.80
C ARG A 79 -1.35 -3.36 13.58
N ASN A 80 -2.60 -3.79 13.63
CA ASN A 80 -3.20 -4.51 12.50
C ASN A 80 -3.38 -3.59 11.28
N VAL A 81 -3.73 -2.33 11.52
CA VAL A 81 -3.92 -1.36 10.43
C VAL A 81 -2.60 -0.93 9.80
N VAL A 82 -1.50 -0.94 10.57
CA VAL A 82 -0.15 -0.76 10.02
C VAL A 82 0.21 -1.90 9.08
N LYS A 83 -0.09 -3.16 9.47
CA LYS A 83 0.11 -4.31 8.57
C LYS A 83 -0.68 -4.18 7.30
N ASP A 84 -1.92 -3.71 7.38
CA ASP A 84 -2.73 -3.45 6.18
C ASP A 84 -2.00 -2.48 5.24
N ALA A 85 -1.48 -1.35 5.73
CA ALA A 85 -0.76 -0.38 4.90
C ALA A 85 0.54 -0.96 4.27
N ILE A 86 1.26 -1.82 4.99
CA ILE A 86 2.47 -2.48 4.46
C ILE A 86 2.10 -3.54 3.41
N VAL A 87 1.18 -4.45 3.74
CA VAL A 87 0.83 -5.61 2.91
C VAL A 87 0.17 -5.19 1.60
N MET A 88 -0.69 -4.16 1.63
CA MET A 88 -1.27 -3.59 0.40
C MET A 88 -0.22 -3.07 -0.60
N ASN A 89 0.99 -2.78 -0.13
CA ASN A 89 2.11 -2.41 -1.02
C ASN A 89 2.98 -3.62 -1.38
N THR A 90 3.33 -4.46 -0.40
CA THR A 90 4.25 -5.58 -0.63
C THR A 90 3.63 -6.65 -1.51
N ASP A 91 2.35 -6.97 -1.35
CA ASP A 91 1.69 -8.03 -2.12
C ASP A 91 1.56 -7.63 -3.60
N ASP A 92 1.31 -6.34 -3.87
CA ASP A 92 1.24 -5.80 -5.23
C ASP A 92 2.58 -5.92 -5.97
N ILE A 93 3.70 -5.56 -5.32
CA ILE A 93 5.03 -5.72 -5.94
C ILE A 93 5.45 -7.19 -6.06
N LEU A 94 4.95 -8.08 -5.20
CA LEU A 94 5.16 -9.52 -5.32
C LEU A 94 4.46 -10.09 -6.56
N CYS A 95 3.31 -9.52 -6.98
CA CYS A 95 2.62 -9.93 -8.22
C CYS A 95 3.46 -9.69 -9.49
N VAL A 96 4.47 -8.82 -9.47
CA VAL A 96 5.42 -8.64 -10.58
C VAL A 96 6.75 -9.37 -10.38
N GLY A 97 6.88 -10.16 -9.31
CA GLY A 97 8.06 -10.97 -8.99
C GLY A 97 9.16 -10.21 -8.24
N ALA A 98 8.87 -9.07 -7.63
CA ALA A 98 9.87 -8.24 -6.96
C ALA A 98 10.26 -8.80 -5.57
N MET A 99 11.24 -9.70 -5.55
CA MET A 99 11.78 -10.34 -4.33
C MET A 99 13.10 -9.71 -3.83
N GLY A 100 13.50 -8.56 -4.38
CA GLY A 100 14.73 -7.88 -4.03
C GLY A 100 14.63 -7.09 -2.72
N ASN A 101 15.53 -6.10 -2.56
CA ASN A 101 15.40 -5.13 -1.47
C ASN A 101 14.16 -4.26 -1.71
N VAL A 102 13.31 -4.15 -0.70
CA VAL A 102 12.11 -3.30 -0.70
C VAL A 102 12.36 -2.15 0.27
N PHE A 103 12.46 -0.94 -0.25
CA PHE A 103 12.62 0.27 0.54
C PHE A 103 11.24 0.81 0.88
N LEU A 104 10.87 0.83 2.16
CA LEU A 104 9.54 1.23 2.62
C LEU A 104 9.62 2.55 3.38
N SER A 105 8.77 3.50 3.00
CA SER A 105 8.54 4.74 3.75
C SER A 105 7.08 4.88 4.14
N ASN A 106 6.82 5.35 5.35
CA ASN A 106 5.45 5.53 5.87
C ASN A 106 5.04 7.01 5.88
N ASN A 107 3.75 7.29 5.68
CA ASN A 107 3.17 8.61 5.86
C ASN A 107 1.97 8.52 6.79
N LEU A 108 1.98 9.34 7.84
CA LEU A 108 0.98 9.35 8.88
C LEU A 108 0.34 10.73 8.96
N GLY A 109 -0.97 10.80 8.75
CA GLY A 109 -1.77 11.99 9.06
C GLY A 109 -2.64 11.70 10.28
N ARG A 110 -2.65 12.59 11.28
CA ARG A 110 -3.54 12.45 12.44
C ARG A 110 -4.28 13.72 12.80
N ASN A 111 -5.39 13.53 13.50
CA ASN A 111 -5.98 14.56 14.33
C ASN A 111 -5.39 14.48 15.74
N SER A 112 -4.50 15.39 16.11
CA SER A 112 -3.81 15.38 17.41
C SER A 112 -4.75 15.59 18.61
N LYS A 113 -5.98 16.07 18.39
CA LYS A 113 -7.02 16.12 19.45
C LYS A 113 -7.53 14.74 19.85
N TYR A 114 -7.45 13.76 18.96
CA TYR A 114 -8.08 12.44 19.12
C TYR A 114 -7.10 11.27 19.13
N VAL A 115 -5.91 11.46 18.55
CA VAL A 115 -4.86 10.43 18.46
C VAL A 115 -3.65 10.89 19.27
N SER A 116 -3.43 10.25 20.42
CA SER A 116 -2.37 10.57 21.36
C SER A 116 -0.98 10.14 20.85
N ALA A 117 0.07 10.58 21.55
CA ALA A 117 1.44 10.18 21.27
C ALA A 117 1.66 8.66 21.42
N ASP A 118 1.02 8.02 22.40
CA ASP A 118 1.16 6.58 22.63
C ASP A 118 0.64 5.75 21.44
N ILE A 119 -0.47 6.19 20.82
CA ILE A 119 -0.98 5.56 19.59
C ILE A 119 0.03 5.69 18.45
N ILE A 120 0.66 6.86 18.31
CA ILE A 120 1.68 7.08 17.30
C ILE A 120 2.92 6.22 17.55
N GLN A 121 3.34 6.07 18.80
CA GLN A 121 4.45 5.19 19.17
C GLN A 121 4.16 3.74 18.72
N ILE A 122 2.98 3.20 19.05
CA ILE A 122 2.59 1.84 18.64
C ILE A 122 2.57 1.67 17.11
N ILE A 123 2.10 2.69 16.38
CA ILE A 123 2.08 2.66 14.91
C ILE A 123 3.50 2.62 14.35
N ILE A 124 4.39 3.50 14.82
CA ILE A 124 5.78 3.58 14.35
C ILE A 124 6.50 2.27 14.68
N ASP A 125 6.37 1.77 15.92
CA ASP A 125 7.02 0.53 16.34
C ASP A 125 6.59 -0.65 15.47
N GLU A 126 5.29 -0.77 15.16
CA GLU A 126 4.80 -1.84 14.30
C GLU A 126 5.34 -1.77 12.88
N TYR A 127 5.54 -0.57 12.31
CA TYR A 127 6.17 -0.46 10.98
C TYR A 127 7.57 -1.10 10.98
N TYR A 128 8.36 -0.90 12.04
CA TYR A 128 9.68 -1.52 12.16
C TYR A 128 9.60 -3.01 12.48
N GLU A 129 8.76 -3.40 13.45
CA GLU A 129 8.62 -4.80 13.88
C GLU A 129 8.10 -5.70 12.76
N TYR A 130 7.07 -5.26 12.04
CA TYR A 130 6.48 -6.03 10.96
C TYR A 130 7.40 -6.07 9.72
N SER A 131 8.09 -4.98 9.39
CA SER A 131 9.10 -4.99 8.32
C SER A 131 10.24 -5.95 8.62
N LYS A 132 10.71 -5.99 9.88
CA LYS A 132 11.70 -6.98 10.31
C LYS A 132 11.18 -8.41 10.15
N LYS A 133 9.92 -8.67 10.53
CA LYS A 133 9.29 -9.97 10.35
C LYS A 133 9.21 -10.39 8.88
N LEU A 134 8.88 -9.47 7.96
CA LEU A 134 8.89 -9.76 6.52
C LEU A 134 10.30 -10.12 6.03
N THR A 135 11.33 -9.43 6.52
CA THR A 135 12.74 -9.75 6.24
C THR A 135 13.11 -11.14 6.73
N GLU A 136 12.69 -11.53 7.94
CA GLU A 136 12.88 -12.88 8.48
C GLU A 136 12.17 -13.97 7.67
N LEU A 137 11.05 -13.63 7.02
CA LEU A 137 10.30 -14.51 6.12
C LEU A 137 10.85 -14.56 4.69
N GLY A 138 11.87 -13.76 4.37
CA GLY A 138 12.58 -13.78 3.09
C GLY A 138 12.29 -12.62 2.15
N LEU A 139 11.43 -11.67 2.52
CA LEU A 139 11.24 -10.41 1.79
C LEU A 139 12.02 -9.30 2.49
N ASN A 140 13.18 -8.92 1.95
CA ASN A 140 14.05 -7.93 2.61
C ASN A 140 13.46 -6.52 2.57
N VAL A 141 12.76 -6.12 3.63
CA VAL A 141 12.16 -4.79 3.80
C VAL A 141 13.09 -3.90 4.62
N ILE A 142 13.46 -2.76 4.04
CA ILE A 142 14.33 -1.74 4.60
C ILE A 142 13.47 -0.51 4.90
N MET A 143 13.30 -0.21 6.19
CA MET A 143 12.60 1.01 6.61
C MET A 143 13.43 2.25 6.31
N CYS A 144 12.85 3.19 5.58
CA CYS A 144 13.45 4.47 5.20
C CYS A 144 12.98 5.64 6.08
N GLY A 145 12.21 5.36 7.14
CA GLY A 145 11.52 6.36 7.92
C GLY A 145 10.27 6.87 7.20
N GLY A 146 9.83 8.08 7.54
CA GLY A 146 8.56 8.58 7.07
C GLY A 146 8.23 9.96 7.60
N GLU A 147 6.99 10.39 7.35
CA GLU A 147 6.46 11.68 7.78
C GLU A 147 5.28 11.50 8.75
N THR A 148 5.13 12.42 9.71
CA THR A 148 4.00 12.45 10.65
C THR A 148 3.45 13.86 10.77
N ALA A 149 2.22 14.06 10.30
CA ALA A 149 1.60 15.37 10.22
C ALA A 149 0.38 15.50 11.15
N ASP A 150 0.36 16.57 11.95
CA ASP A 150 -0.77 16.98 12.77
C ASP A 150 -1.74 17.83 11.93
N VAL A 151 -2.61 17.18 11.16
CA VAL A 151 -3.47 17.79 10.13
C VAL A 151 -4.96 17.62 10.44
N GLY A 152 -5.36 17.94 11.67
CA GLY A 152 -6.72 17.70 12.19
C GLY A 152 -7.86 18.41 11.45
N ASP A 153 -7.58 19.45 10.68
CA ASP A 153 -8.59 20.13 9.84
C ASP A 153 -8.93 19.34 8.58
N ILE A 154 -8.05 18.40 8.18
CA ILE A 154 -8.19 17.58 6.97
C ILE A 154 -8.49 16.12 7.38
N VAL A 155 -7.74 15.61 8.35
CA VAL A 155 -7.86 14.23 8.84
C VAL A 155 -8.76 14.20 10.07
N LYS A 156 -9.88 13.48 9.97
CA LYS A 156 -10.84 13.35 11.08
C LYS A 156 -10.28 12.59 12.28
N THR A 157 -9.54 11.51 12.03
CA THR A 157 -8.93 10.65 13.07
C THR A 157 -7.49 10.30 12.71
N LEU A 158 -7.31 9.36 11.79
CA LEU A 158 -6.02 8.77 11.44
C LEU A 158 -6.01 8.34 9.96
N LEU A 159 -4.94 8.65 9.25
CA LEU A 159 -4.62 8.18 7.92
C LEU A 159 -3.22 7.53 7.97
N LEU A 160 -3.11 6.31 7.46
CA LEU A 160 -1.86 5.52 7.43
C LEU A 160 -1.60 5.06 6.01
N ASP A 161 -0.52 5.57 5.44
CA ASP A 161 -0.07 5.21 4.09
C ASP A 161 1.37 4.70 4.13
N ALA A 162 1.72 3.92 3.12
CA ALA A 162 3.08 3.49 2.87
C ALA A 162 3.42 3.65 1.40
N SER A 163 4.70 3.79 1.11
CA SER A 163 5.24 3.79 -0.24
C SER A 163 6.44 2.88 -0.27
N VAL A 164 6.53 2.09 -1.33
CA VAL A 164 7.63 1.16 -1.54
C VAL A 164 8.37 1.46 -2.82
N PHE A 165 9.68 1.28 -2.77
CA PHE A 165 10.56 1.29 -3.93
C PHE A 165 11.35 -0.01 -3.98
N THR A 166 11.50 -0.56 -5.18
CA THR A 166 12.39 -1.69 -5.42
C THR A 166 12.93 -1.68 -6.85
N SER A 167 14.06 -2.34 -7.05
CA SER A 167 14.60 -2.63 -8.37
C SER A 167 14.78 -4.13 -8.52
N MET A 168 14.48 -4.65 -9.72
CA MET A 168 14.65 -6.05 -10.06
C MET A 168 15.17 -6.20 -11.48
N LYS A 169 15.71 -7.38 -11.81
CA LYS A 169 16.09 -7.69 -13.17
C LYS A 169 14.86 -7.83 -14.06
N ARG A 170 14.95 -7.34 -15.30
CA ARG A 170 13.88 -7.41 -16.30
C ARG A 170 13.48 -8.85 -16.64
N GLU A 171 14.45 -9.76 -16.65
CA GLU A 171 14.22 -11.19 -16.95
C GLU A 171 13.34 -11.91 -15.92
N HIS A 172 13.20 -11.37 -14.70
CA HIS A 172 12.39 -11.96 -13.63
C HIS A 172 10.99 -11.35 -13.52
N VAL A 173 10.64 -10.38 -14.36
CA VAL A 173 9.35 -9.70 -14.29
C VAL A 173 8.22 -10.67 -14.64
N ILE A 174 7.26 -10.79 -13.73
CA ILE A 174 6.00 -11.49 -13.98
C ILE A 174 5.02 -10.49 -14.63
N ASN A 175 4.54 -10.81 -15.83
CA ASN A 175 3.61 -9.98 -16.57
C ASN A 175 2.31 -10.74 -16.84
N ALA A 176 1.17 -10.22 -16.37
CA ALA A 176 -0.14 -10.82 -16.56
C ALA A 176 -0.60 -10.82 -18.03
N ALA A 177 0.03 -10.05 -18.91
CA ALA A 177 -0.15 -10.16 -20.36
C ALA A 177 0.23 -11.55 -20.92
N ASN A 178 0.97 -12.36 -20.15
CA ASN A 178 1.34 -13.73 -20.53
C ASN A 178 0.25 -14.76 -20.20
N ILE A 179 -0.84 -14.40 -19.51
CA ILE A 179 -1.96 -15.30 -19.19
C ILE A 179 -2.63 -15.77 -20.48
N ARG A 180 -2.95 -17.06 -20.58
CA ARG A 180 -3.49 -17.71 -21.77
C ARG A 180 -4.71 -18.56 -21.47
N THR A 181 -5.43 -18.91 -22.53
CA THR A 181 -6.50 -19.91 -22.47
C THR A 181 -5.93 -21.23 -21.94
N ASN A 182 -6.65 -21.84 -21.00
CA ASN A 182 -6.30 -23.07 -20.27
C ASN A 182 -5.31 -22.92 -19.11
N ASP A 183 -4.87 -21.71 -18.77
CA ASP A 183 -4.22 -21.49 -17.46
C ASP A 183 -5.22 -21.81 -16.33
N VAL A 184 -4.70 -22.30 -15.21
CA VAL A 184 -5.49 -22.58 -14.00
C VAL A 184 -5.31 -21.46 -12.97
N ILE A 185 -6.35 -21.21 -12.18
CA ILE A 185 -6.31 -20.25 -11.08
C ILE A 185 -6.14 -21.01 -9.76
N VAL A 186 -5.01 -20.81 -9.08
CA VAL A 186 -4.75 -21.36 -7.75
C VAL A 186 -4.99 -20.26 -6.72
N GLY A 187 -6.02 -20.43 -5.89
CA GLY A 187 -6.34 -19.48 -4.81
C GLY A 187 -5.56 -19.78 -3.54
N LEU A 188 -5.03 -18.74 -2.90
CA LEU A 188 -4.50 -18.79 -1.54
C LEU A 188 -5.54 -18.16 -0.61
N ALA A 189 -5.82 -18.81 0.52
CA ALA A 189 -6.85 -18.34 1.46
C ALA A 189 -6.42 -17.01 2.11
N SER A 190 -7.39 -16.10 2.25
CA SER A 190 -7.26 -14.81 2.94
C SER A 190 -7.43 -14.92 4.45
#